data_AF-K5X1T2-F1
#
_entry.id   AF-K5X1T2-F1
#
_cell.length_a   1.000
_cell.length_b   1.000
_cell.length_c   1.000
_cell.angle_alpha   90.00
_cell.angle_beta   90.00
_cell.angle_gamma   90.00
#
_symmetry.space_group_name_H-M   'P 1'
#
loop_
_entity.id
_entity.type
_entity.pdbx_description
1 polymer ?
#
loop_
_entity_poly.entity_id
_entity_poly.type
_entity_poly.pdbx_seq_one_letter_code
_entity_poly.pdbx_strand_id
1 'polypeptide(L)'
;HHGFVPPTPLPETAVLKTVTESDVRSLLTILGLQHISAHHDFFSSPLGKVCVLFIKSFIAKPFRPDTDLWDLSPDNHKTLYFSTRLSSVRLVKHQDQVLYMFDFGQQSTVTWHLTVMTPASVFYVSRLPENMSEEEIAIDLVKNGIALRTLQRADTLSLAPAHLPIPSIIPMRLSDHGFTARDFEQYKEQCELCFSHPRSRAALMCGGFIARIASQYLSFGEAIKGPSGIYKDESHIFIAKDNGGVEYIDDNMTDDEFAVIIGMYIQYSGELVF
;
A
#
# COMPACT_ATOMS: atom_id res chain seq x y z
N HIS A 1 11.85 4.86 -10.29
CA HIS A 1 11.07 3.62 -10.51
C HIS A 1 11.05 3.33 -11.99
N HIS A 2 11.30 2.10 -12.42
CA HIS A 2 11.28 1.71 -13.83
C HIS A 2 10.37 0.49 -13.97
N GLY A 3 9.29 0.59 -14.73
CA GLY A 3 8.45 -0.55 -15.07
C GLY A 3 8.94 -1.14 -16.37
N PHE A 4 9.15 -2.46 -16.40
CA PHE A 4 9.55 -3.15 -17.61
C PHE A 4 8.41 -3.17 -18.63
N VAL A 5 8.71 -2.77 -19.87
CA VAL A 5 7.79 -2.90 -21.01
C VAL A 5 8.43 -3.85 -22.03
N PRO A 6 7.76 -4.93 -22.46
CA PRO A 6 8.29 -5.78 -23.50
C PRO A 6 8.30 -5.03 -24.84
N PRO A 7 9.38 -5.13 -25.63
CA PRO A 7 9.46 -4.49 -26.93
C PRO A 7 8.49 -5.14 -27.92
N THR A 8 7.97 -4.35 -28.87
CA THR A 8 7.07 -4.80 -29.93
C THR A 8 7.60 -4.38 -31.30
N PRO A 9 7.95 -5.33 -32.19
CA PRO A 9 7.94 -6.78 -32.00
C PRO A 9 9.02 -7.25 -31.02
N LEU A 10 8.88 -8.49 -30.52
CA LEU A 10 9.96 -9.11 -29.73
C LEU A 10 11.20 -9.28 -30.62
N PRO A 11 12.40 -8.92 -30.14
CA PRO A 11 13.62 -9.07 -30.91
C PRO A 11 13.94 -10.54 -31.14
N GLU A 12 14.55 -10.85 -32.28
CA GLU A 12 15.02 -12.21 -32.55
C GLU A 12 16.12 -12.60 -31.55
N THR A 13 16.06 -13.85 -31.08
CA THR A 13 17.00 -14.40 -30.09
C THR A 13 18.46 -14.28 -30.52
N ALA A 14 18.73 -14.33 -31.82
CA ALA A 14 20.08 -14.24 -32.39
C ALA A 14 20.71 -12.84 -32.24
N VAL A 15 19.88 -11.79 -32.10
CA VAL A 15 20.33 -10.39 -31.98
C VAL A 15 20.55 -10.00 -30.50
N LEU A 16 19.97 -10.75 -29.57
CA LEU A 16 20.08 -10.49 -28.14
C LEU A 16 21.46 -10.90 -27.60
N LYS A 17 22.02 -10.04 -26.75
CA LYS A 17 23.24 -10.34 -25.99
C LYS A 17 23.07 -11.66 -25.23
N THR A 18 24.16 -12.43 -25.14
CA THR A 18 24.18 -13.67 -24.39
C THR A 18 23.90 -13.41 -22.92
N VAL A 19 22.93 -14.15 -22.38
CA VAL A 19 22.58 -14.16 -20.96
C VAL A 19 23.23 -15.36 -20.33
N THR A 20 23.99 -15.15 -19.25
CA THR A 20 24.65 -16.24 -18.52
C THR A 20 23.74 -16.81 -17.45
N GLU A 21 24.02 -18.03 -16.99
CA GLU A 21 23.28 -18.63 -15.87
C GLU A 21 23.39 -17.78 -14.59
N SER A 22 24.55 -17.16 -14.35
CA SER A 22 24.76 -16.23 -13.23
C SER A 22 23.83 -15.02 -13.28
N ASP A 23 23.53 -14.54 -14.48
CA ASP A 23 22.61 -13.41 -14.68
C ASP A 23 21.18 -13.79 -14.31
N VAL A 24 20.75 -14.99 -14.73
CA VAL A 24 19.43 -15.55 -14.40
C VAL A 24 19.32 -15.78 -12.90
N ARG A 25 20.33 -16.36 -12.26
CA ARG A 25 20.35 -16.56 -10.80
C ARG A 25 20.24 -15.22 -10.06
N SER A 26 20.99 -14.21 -10.49
CA SER A 26 20.92 -12.86 -9.90
C SER A 26 19.50 -12.27 -10.02
N LEU A 27 18.87 -12.40 -11.19
CA LEU A 27 17.48 -12.00 -11.41
C LEU A 27 16.53 -12.71 -10.45
N LEU A 28 16.62 -14.05 -10.36
CA LEU A 28 15.77 -14.86 -9.48
C LEU A 28 15.94 -14.47 -8.01
N THR A 29 17.16 -14.17 -7.58
CA THR A 29 17.42 -13.67 -6.22
C THR A 29 16.76 -12.31 -5.98
N ILE A 30 16.90 -11.37 -6.92
CA ILE A 30 16.30 -10.02 -6.81
C ILE A 30 14.77 -10.11 -6.73
N LEU A 31 14.16 -11.02 -7.49
CA LEU A 31 12.71 -11.22 -7.51
C LEU A 31 12.19 -12.12 -6.36
N GLY A 32 13.07 -12.67 -5.52
CA GLY A 32 12.68 -13.61 -4.46
C GLY A 32 12.20 -14.98 -4.98
N LEU A 33 12.50 -15.33 -6.23
CA LEU A 33 12.06 -16.54 -6.93
C LEU A 33 13.10 -17.66 -6.87
N GLN A 34 13.72 -17.87 -5.71
CA GLN A 34 14.86 -18.80 -5.54
C GLN A 34 14.50 -20.27 -5.79
N HIS A 35 13.21 -20.60 -5.82
CA HIS A 35 12.70 -21.95 -6.09
C HIS A 35 12.60 -22.27 -7.60
N ILE A 36 12.74 -21.28 -8.49
CA ILE A 36 12.70 -21.47 -9.93
C ILE A 36 14.10 -21.86 -10.44
N SER A 37 14.15 -22.83 -11.35
CA SER A 37 15.42 -23.25 -11.98
C SER A 37 15.96 -22.17 -12.91
N ALA A 38 17.28 -21.93 -12.87
CA ALA A 38 17.98 -21.05 -13.82
C ALA A 38 17.94 -21.59 -15.26
N HIS A 39 17.62 -22.87 -15.45
CA HIS A 39 17.46 -23.52 -16.75
C HIS A 39 16.00 -23.56 -17.24
N HIS A 40 15.09 -22.84 -16.58
CA HIS A 40 13.69 -22.80 -17.02
C HIS A 40 13.58 -22.22 -18.44
N ASP A 41 12.78 -22.86 -19.31
CA ASP A 41 12.67 -22.55 -20.75
C ASP A 41 12.33 -21.08 -21.04
N PHE A 42 11.61 -20.43 -20.12
CA PHE A 42 11.36 -18.99 -20.18
C PHE A 42 12.62 -18.16 -20.40
N PHE A 43 13.73 -18.46 -19.71
CA PHE A 43 14.97 -17.67 -19.82
C PHE A 43 15.72 -17.91 -21.15
N SER A 44 15.37 -18.96 -21.87
CA SER A 44 15.84 -19.22 -23.24
C SER A 44 15.03 -18.45 -24.30
N SER A 45 13.81 -18.01 -23.96
CA SER A 45 12.95 -17.23 -24.86
C SER A 45 13.46 -15.80 -25.08
N PRO A 46 13.09 -15.13 -26.19
CA PRO A 46 13.41 -13.72 -26.41
C PRO A 46 12.99 -12.82 -25.23
N LEU A 47 11.76 -13.00 -24.74
CA LEU A 47 11.23 -12.21 -23.64
C LEU A 47 12.02 -12.41 -22.35
N GLY A 48 12.33 -13.66 -21.99
CA GLY A 48 13.12 -13.97 -20.81
C GLY A 48 14.53 -13.36 -20.86
N LYS A 49 15.18 -13.41 -22.03
CA LYS A 49 16.48 -12.75 -22.24
C LYS A 49 16.39 -11.24 -22.08
N VAL A 50 15.38 -10.61 -22.66
CA VAL A 50 15.15 -9.16 -22.53
C VAL A 50 14.89 -8.78 -21.07
N CYS A 51 14.10 -9.55 -20.32
CA CYS A 51 13.89 -9.31 -18.88
C CYS A 51 15.20 -9.33 -18.08
N VAL A 52 16.06 -10.32 -18.35
CA VAL A 52 17.36 -10.42 -17.67
C VAL A 52 18.26 -9.23 -18.05
N LEU A 53 18.33 -8.87 -19.34
CA LEU A 53 19.11 -7.72 -19.81
C LEU A 53 18.60 -6.40 -19.23
N PHE A 54 17.28 -6.23 -19.12
CA PHE A 54 16.68 -5.07 -18.48
C PHE A 54 17.16 -4.95 -17.04
N ILE A 55 17.06 -6.01 -16.22
CA ILE A 55 17.53 -5.98 -14.84
C ILE A 55 19.06 -5.79 -14.74
N LYS A 56 19.84 -6.39 -15.64
CA LYS A 56 21.30 -6.13 -15.70
C LYS A 56 21.64 -4.67 -15.97
N SER A 57 20.79 -3.93 -16.71
CA SER A 57 21.02 -2.50 -16.95
C SER A 57 21.03 -1.67 -15.66
N PHE A 58 20.41 -2.18 -14.58
CA PHE A 58 20.42 -1.55 -13.24
C PHE A 58 21.75 -1.73 -12.49
N ILE A 59 22.54 -2.72 -12.89
CA ILE A 59 23.83 -3.05 -12.26
C ILE A 59 24.98 -2.33 -12.99
N ALA A 60 24.82 -2.07 -14.29
CA ALA A 60 25.83 -1.40 -15.11
C ALA A 60 25.88 0.12 -14.89
N LYS A 61 27.07 0.72 -15.00
CA LYS A 61 27.27 2.18 -15.03
C LYS A 61 27.67 2.63 -16.45
N PRO A 62 27.07 3.71 -17.00
CA PRO A 62 25.98 4.49 -16.42
C PRO A 62 24.66 3.72 -16.41
N PHE A 63 23.87 3.95 -15.37
CA PHE A 63 22.56 3.36 -15.21
C PHE A 63 21.59 3.92 -16.26
N ARG A 64 21.25 3.13 -17.29
CA ARG A 64 20.28 3.54 -18.31
C ARG A 64 19.70 2.32 -19.03
N PRO A 65 18.47 1.88 -18.69
CA PRO A 65 17.76 0.91 -19.52
C PRO A 65 17.49 1.52 -20.90
N ASP A 66 17.39 0.66 -21.91
CA ASP A 66 16.97 1.03 -23.26
C ASP A 66 15.59 1.70 -23.21
N THR A 67 15.40 2.80 -23.92
CA THR A 67 14.17 3.61 -23.95
C THR A 67 12.92 2.79 -24.28
N ASP A 68 13.07 1.73 -25.06
CA ASP A 68 11.96 0.87 -25.47
C ASP A 68 11.55 -0.15 -24.40
N LEU A 69 12.35 -0.28 -23.33
CA LEU A 69 12.16 -1.30 -22.29
C LEU A 69 11.60 -0.75 -20.96
N TRP A 70 11.42 0.57 -20.83
CA TRP A 70 10.86 1.16 -19.63
C TRP A 70 9.75 2.16 -19.88
N ASP A 71 8.77 2.11 -18.99
CA ASP A 71 7.49 2.79 -19.09
C ASP A 71 7.51 4.29 -18.78
N LEU A 72 8.61 4.86 -18.29
CA LEU A 72 8.73 6.32 -18.12
C LEU A 72 9.52 6.99 -19.25
N SER A 73 10.03 6.22 -20.21
CA SER A 73 10.60 6.81 -21.43
C SER A 73 9.49 7.45 -22.26
N PRO A 74 9.64 8.72 -22.70
CA PRO A 74 8.68 9.36 -23.60
C PRO A 74 8.54 8.61 -24.94
N ASP A 75 9.59 7.93 -25.37
CA ASP A 75 9.64 7.20 -26.64
C ASP A 75 8.99 5.81 -26.55
N ASN A 76 8.61 5.36 -25.36
CA ASN A 76 8.01 4.05 -25.17
C ASN A 76 6.54 4.02 -25.62
N HIS A 77 6.16 2.99 -26.38
CA HIS A 77 4.79 2.80 -26.86
C HIS A 77 3.73 2.60 -25.75
N LYS A 78 4.16 2.23 -24.53
CA LYS A 78 3.32 2.17 -23.32
C LYS A 78 3.80 3.16 -22.25
N THR A 79 4.28 4.33 -22.68
CA THR A 79 4.75 5.35 -21.76
C THR A 79 3.64 5.81 -20.80
N LEU A 80 3.97 5.87 -19.51
CA LEU A 80 3.14 6.50 -18.49
C LEU A 80 3.23 8.02 -18.53
N TYR A 81 4.13 8.60 -19.34
CA TYR A 81 4.28 10.04 -19.45
C TYR A 81 2.96 10.74 -19.86
N PHE A 82 2.12 10.05 -20.63
CA PHE A 82 0.80 10.51 -21.06
C PHE A 82 -0.35 9.85 -20.30
N SER A 83 -0.08 9.15 -19.19
CA SER A 83 -1.11 8.48 -18.39
C SER A 83 -2.04 9.52 -17.75
N THR A 84 -3.35 9.38 -18.00
CA THR A 84 -4.40 10.19 -17.35
C THR A 84 -4.35 10.06 -15.82
N ARG A 85 -4.02 8.87 -15.31
CA ARG A 85 -3.89 8.66 -13.86
C ARG A 85 -2.67 9.37 -13.29
N LEU A 86 -1.54 9.35 -14.01
CA LEU A 86 -0.35 10.03 -13.53
C LEU A 86 -0.51 11.56 -13.56
N SER A 87 -1.19 12.09 -14.58
CA SER A 87 -1.45 13.53 -14.71
C SER A 87 -2.50 14.05 -13.71
N SER A 88 -3.32 13.17 -13.13
CA SER A 88 -4.30 13.53 -12.10
C SER A 88 -3.71 13.61 -10.69
N VAL A 89 -2.45 13.24 -10.49
CA VAL A 89 -1.81 13.24 -9.17
C VAL A 89 -1.54 14.66 -8.68
N ARG A 90 -1.99 14.93 -7.46
CA ARG A 90 -1.73 16.16 -6.71
C ARG A 90 -1.01 15.83 -5.41
N LEU A 91 -0.26 16.81 -4.91
CA LEU A 91 0.45 16.68 -3.65
C LEU A 91 -0.38 17.28 -2.51
N VAL A 92 -0.57 16.49 -1.46
CA VAL A 92 -1.11 16.94 -0.18
C VAL A 92 -0.11 16.60 0.92
N LYS A 93 -0.21 17.27 2.06
CA LYS A 93 0.71 17.10 3.19
C LYS A 93 -0.04 16.66 4.43
N HIS A 94 0.45 15.62 5.08
CA HIS A 94 0.09 15.28 6.44
C HIS A 94 1.30 15.53 7.32
N GLN A 95 1.21 16.52 8.22
CA GLN A 95 2.38 17.01 8.95
C GLN A 95 3.52 17.38 7.96
N ASP A 96 4.71 16.80 8.11
CA ASP A 96 5.85 16.99 7.20
C ASP A 96 5.92 15.97 6.05
N GLN A 97 4.97 15.01 6.00
CA GLN A 97 4.96 13.96 5.00
C GLN A 97 4.15 14.38 3.75
N VAL A 98 4.76 14.24 2.57
CA VAL A 98 4.09 14.41 1.27
C VAL A 98 3.35 13.13 0.91
N LEU A 99 2.08 13.28 0.52
CA LEU A 99 1.22 12.22 0.00
C LEU A 99 0.81 12.52 -1.44
N TYR A 100 0.40 11.47 -2.15
CA TYR A 100 0.05 11.54 -3.57
C TYR A 100 -1.43 11.21 -3.74
N MET A 101 -2.23 12.26 -3.96
CA MET A 101 -3.69 12.17 -4.09
C MET A 101 -4.08 12.16 -5.56
N PHE A 102 -4.85 11.18 -6.00
CA PHE A 102 -5.42 11.12 -7.34
C PHE A 102 -6.70 11.95 -7.38
N ASP A 103 -6.70 13.02 -8.17
CA ASP A 103 -7.84 13.91 -8.36
C ASP A 103 -8.38 13.78 -9.79
N PHE A 104 -9.35 12.88 -9.95
CA PHE A 104 -10.03 12.63 -11.23
C PHE A 104 -11.03 13.72 -11.61
N GLY A 105 -11.19 14.77 -10.79
CA GLY A 105 -12.06 15.90 -11.06
C GLY A 105 -13.50 15.48 -11.38
N GLN A 106 -14.03 15.96 -12.51
CA GLN A 106 -15.40 15.66 -12.95
C GLN A 106 -15.63 14.20 -13.35
N GLN A 107 -14.56 13.41 -13.53
CA GLN A 107 -14.67 11.99 -13.85
C GLN A 107 -14.78 11.12 -12.59
N SER A 108 -14.68 11.72 -11.40
CA SER A 108 -14.71 10.93 -10.17
C SER A 108 -16.07 10.29 -9.91
N THR A 109 -16.05 9.03 -9.50
CA THR A 109 -17.26 8.25 -9.18
C THR A 109 -17.55 8.16 -7.68
N VAL A 110 -16.66 8.70 -6.85
CA VAL A 110 -16.69 8.63 -5.38
C VAL A 110 -16.56 10.03 -4.76
N THR A 111 -16.91 10.17 -3.48
CA THR A 111 -16.82 11.46 -2.75
C THR A 111 -15.44 11.71 -2.14
N TRP A 112 -14.63 10.67 -2.06
CA TRP A 112 -13.28 10.69 -1.51
C TRP A 112 -12.23 10.57 -2.63
N HIS A 113 -10.98 10.94 -2.33
CA HIS A 113 -9.86 10.87 -3.26
C HIS A 113 -8.92 9.75 -2.84
N LEU A 114 -8.60 8.87 -3.78
CA LEU A 114 -7.59 7.84 -3.56
C LEU A 114 -6.25 8.52 -3.31
N THR A 115 -5.63 8.23 -2.16
CA THR A 115 -4.33 8.81 -1.81
C THR A 115 -3.36 7.71 -1.41
N VAL A 116 -2.13 7.79 -1.93
CA VAL A 116 -1.08 6.80 -1.65
C VAL A 116 0.15 7.46 -1.05
N MET A 117 0.93 6.67 -0.31
CA MET A 117 2.00 7.19 0.55
C MET A 117 3.35 7.33 -0.16
N THR A 118 3.54 6.68 -1.31
CA THR A 118 4.85 6.58 -1.97
C THR A 118 4.77 6.78 -3.48
N PRO A 119 5.83 7.28 -4.12
CA PRO A 119 5.93 7.30 -5.59
C PRO A 119 5.78 5.91 -6.22
N ALA A 120 6.25 4.86 -5.54
CA ALA A 120 6.12 3.49 -6.01
C ALA A 120 4.65 3.11 -6.21
N SER A 121 3.81 3.43 -5.21
CA SER A 121 2.37 3.21 -5.25
C SER A 121 1.68 4.04 -6.32
N VAL A 122 2.15 5.28 -6.57
CA VAL A 122 1.62 6.10 -7.67
C VAL A 122 1.82 5.40 -9.01
N PHE A 123 3.04 4.91 -9.28
CA PHE A 123 3.31 4.19 -10.51
C PHE A 123 2.61 2.84 -10.58
N TYR A 124 2.40 2.16 -9.45
CA TYR A 124 1.57 0.96 -9.40
C TYR A 124 0.14 1.25 -9.88
N VAL A 125 -0.52 2.26 -9.28
CA VAL A 125 -1.89 2.67 -9.67
C VAL A 125 -1.95 3.12 -11.14
N SER A 126 -0.94 3.85 -11.59
CA SER A 126 -0.86 4.34 -12.98
C SER A 126 -0.71 3.21 -14.02
N ARG A 127 -0.28 2.02 -13.61
CA ARG A 127 -0.12 0.82 -14.47
C ARG A 127 -1.32 -0.11 -14.46
N LEU A 128 -2.27 0.06 -13.53
CA LEU A 128 -3.48 -0.74 -13.51
C LEU A 128 -4.30 -0.51 -14.79
N PRO A 129 -5.16 -1.45 -15.22
CA PRO A 129 -6.05 -1.25 -16.37
C PRO A 129 -6.82 0.08 -16.29
N GLU A 130 -6.85 0.86 -17.37
CA GLU A 130 -7.41 2.22 -17.38
C GLU A 130 -8.91 2.27 -17.05
N ASN A 131 -9.63 1.18 -17.30
CA ASN A 131 -11.05 1.05 -17.03
C ASN A 131 -11.40 0.72 -15.57
N MET A 132 -10.42 0.47 -14.70
CA MET A 132 -10.69 0.26 -13.28
C MET A 132 -11.19 1.54 -12.61
N SER A 133 -12.28 1.42 -11.84
CA SER A 133 -12.82 2.50 -11.01
C SER A 133 -11.93 2.80 -9.79
N GLU A 134 -12.15 3.94 -9.13
CA GLU A 134 -11.44 4.28 -7.90
C GLU A 134 -11.62 3.22 -6.80
N GLU A 135 -12.82 2.66 -6.67
CA GLU A 135 -13.13 1.60 -5.70
C GLU A 135 -12.38 0.30 -6.02
N GLU A 136 -12.36 -0.10 -7.29
CA GLU A 136 -11.63 -1.30 -7.74
C GLU A 136 -10.13 -1.15 -7.50
N ILE A 137 -9.57 0.03 -7.76
CA ILE A 137 -8.16 0.34 -7.48
C ILE A 137 -7.90 0.26 -5.96
N ALA A 138 -8.74 0.88 -5.14
CA ALA A 138 -8.58 0.85 -3.68
C ALA A 138 -8.64 -0.59 -3.13
N ILE A 139 -9.58 -1.41 -3.61
CA ILE A 139 -9.67 -2.83 -3.24
C ILE A 139 -8.40 -3.59 -3.66
N ASP A 140 -7.88 -3.34 -4.87
CA ASP A 140 -6.65 -3.98 -5.34
C ASP A 140 -5.45 -3.61 -4.45
N LEU A 141 -5.32 -2.35 -4.08
CA LEU A 141 -4.27 -1.89 -3.17
C LEU A 141 -4.36 -2.57 -1.79
N VAL A 142 -5.56 -2.65 -1.20
CA VAL A 142 -5.77 -3.32 0.09
C VAL A 142 -5.43 -4.82 0.00
N LYS A 143 -5.89 -5.52 -1.05
CA LYS A 143 -5.59 -6.94 -1.27
C LYS A 143 -4.09 -7.20 -1.41
N ASN A 144 -3.36 -6.28 -2.02
CA ASN A 144 -1.91 -6.34 -2.16
C ASN A 144 -1.15 -5.79 -0.94
N GLY A 145 -1.86 -5.38 0.13
CA GLY A 145 -1.26 -4.83 1.35
C GLY A 145 -0.53 -3.50 1.13
N ILE A 146 -0.93 -2.74 0.11
CA ILE A 146 -0.37 -1.43 -0.20
C ILE A 146 -1.16 -0.37 0.57
N ALA A 147 -0.45 0.44 1.35
CA ALA A 147 -1.07 1.50 2.14
C ALA A 147 -1.72 2.57 1.25
N LEU A 148 -2.93 2.98 1.63
CA LEU A 148 -3.72 4.02 0.96
C LEU A 148 -4.50 4.86 1.98
N ARG A 149 -5.16 5.90 1.50
CA ARG A 149 -6.21 6.66 2.19
C ARG A 149 -7.34 6.98 1.23
N THR A 150 -8.53 7.16 1.77
CA THR A 150 -9.72 7.63 1.04
C THR A 150 -10.09 9.02 1.54
N LEU A 151 -9.26 10.01 1.19
CA LEU A 151 -9.33 11.38 1.70
C LEU A 151 -10.54 12.15 1.17
N GLN A 152 -11.40 12.66 2.04
CA GLN A 152 -12.53 13.51 1.66
C GLN A 152 -12.39 14.91 2.23
N ARG A 153 -12.82 15.94 1.50
CA ARG A 153 -12.75 17.32 1.99
C ARG A 153 -13.55 17.48 3.28
N ALA A 154 -12.93 18.11 4.28
CA ALA A 154 -13.51 18.28 5.61
C ALA A 154 -14.86 19.00 5.58
N ASP A 155 -15.01 20.03 4.75
CA ASP A 155 -16.23 20.83 4.60
C ASP A 155 -17.41 20.08 3.97
N THR A 156 -17.18 18.89 3.43
CA THR A 156 -18.22 18.00 2.88
C THR A 156 -18.63 16.89 3.83
N LEU A 157 -17.94 16.74 4.97
CA LEU A 157 -18.20 15.68 5.93
C LEU A 157 -19.17 16.14 7.02
N SER A 158 -19.98 15.20 7.50
CA SER A 158 -20.82 15.38 8.69
C SER A 158 -20.07 14.92 9.94
N LEU A 159 -20.55 15.33 11.11
CA LEU A 159 -20.05 14.81 12.38
C LEU A 159 -20.25 13.29 12.44
N ALA A 160 -19.23 12.57 12.88
CA ALA A 160 -19.32 11.13 13.09
C ALA A 160 -20.37 10.83 14.17
N PRO A 161 -21.11 9.70 14.06
CA PRO A 161 -22.05 9.29 15.08
C PRO A 161 -21.36 9.16 16.44
N ALA A 162 -22.08 9.50 17.51
CA ALA A 162 -21.59 9.27 18.86
C ALA A 162 -21.54 7.77 19.14
N HIS A 163 -20.35 7.18 19.02
CA HIS A 163 -20.10 5.82 19.45
C HIS A 163 -19.61 5.81 20.89
N LEU A 164 -20.02 4.79 21.64
CA LEU A 164 -19.42 4.55 22.95
C LEU A 164 -17.92 4.27 22.73
N PRO A 165 -17.02 4.93 23.49
CA PRO A 165 -15.61 4.61 23.42
C PRO A 165 -15.45 3.14 23.79
N ILE A 166 -14.90 2.35 22.87
CA ILE A 166 -14.45 1.00 23.16
C ILE A 166 -13.03 1.17 23.69
N PRO A 167 -12.77 0.85 24.97
CA PRO A 167 -11.44 1.01 25.52
C PRO A 167 -10.47 0.06 24.82
N SER A 168 -9.46 0.59 24.14
CA SER A 168 -8.31 -0.17 23.67
C SER A 168 -7.37 -0.44 24.85
N ILE A 169 -7.79 -1.32 25.76
CA ILE A 169 -7.00 -1.67 26.94
C ILE A 169 -5.91 -2.64 26.52
N ILE A 170 -4.66 -2.17 26.52
CA ILE A 170 -3.49 -3.02 26.36
C ILE A 170 -3.40 -3.95 27.58
N PRO A 171 -3.46 -5.27 27.41
CA PRO A 171 -3.46 -6.20 28.53
C PRO A 171 -2.14 -6.15 29.30
N MET A 172 -2.22 -6.25 30.62
CA MET A 172 -1.05 -6.36 31.51
C MET A 172 -0.86 -7.81 31.95
N ARG A 173 0.38 -8.29 31.93
CA ARG A 173 0.78 -9.63 32.35
C ARG A 173 1.91 -9.56 33.36
N LEU A 174 1.93 -10.50 34.31
CA LEU A 174 3.03 -10.62 35.27
C LEU A 174 4.29 -11.15 34.58
N SER A 175 5.47 -10.84 35.13
CA SER A 175 6.76 -11.20 34.54
C SER A 175 7.02 -12.69 34.41
N ASP A 176 6.35 -13.51 35.22
CA ASP A 176 6.43 -14.97 35.24
C ASP A 176 5.30 -15.64 34.44
N HIS A 177 4.44 -14.86 33.77
CA HIS A 177 3.33 -15.38 32.99
C HIS A 177 3.81 -16.06 31.69
N GLY A 178 3.53 -17.35 31.55
CA GLY A 178 3.68 -18.07 30.29
C GLY A 178 2.45 -17.90 29.39
N PHE A 179 2.66 -17.57 28.11
CA PHE A 179 1.57 -17.40 27.14
C PHE A 179 0.76 -18.70 26.96
N THR A 180 -0.57 -18.60 27.03
CA THR A 180 -1.50 -19.74 26.97
C THR A 180 -2.48 -19.65 25.80
N ALA A 181 -3.27 -20.71 25.57
CA ALA A 181 -4.37 -20.67 24.61
C ALA A 181 -5.43 -19.60 24.95
N ARG A 182 -5.70 -19.40 26.25
CA ARG A 182 -6.63 -18.39 26.74
C ARG A 182 -6.18 -16.96 26.40
N ASP A 183 -4.88 -16.70 26.47
CA ASP A 183 -4.30 -15.42 26.07
C ASP A 183 -4.57 -15.09 24.60
N PHE A 184 -4.53 -16.11 23.74
CA PHE A 184 -4.83 -15.97 22.32
C PHE A 184 -6.33 -15.75 22.06
N GLU A 185 -7.20 -16.42 22.81
CA GLU A 185 -8.65 -16.19 22.75
C GLU A 185 -9.01 -14.76 23.17
N GLN A 186 -8.43 -14.27 24.27
CA GLN A 186 -8.62 -12.89 24.72
C GLN A 186 -8.13 -11.86 23.69
N TYR A 187 -6.98 -12.12 23.04
CA TYR A 187 -6.51 -11.28 21.95
C TYR A 187 -7.51 -11.22 20.78
N LYS A 188 -8.14 -12.35 20.42
CA LYS A 188 -9.16 -12.37 19.36
C LYS A 188 -10.38 -11.55 19.74
N GLU A 189 -10.88 -11.70 20.96
CA GLU A 189 -12.00 -10.91 21.48
C GLU A 189 -11.68 -9.41 21.46
N GLN A 190 -10.46 -9.02 21.84
CA GLN A 190 -10.01 -7.63 21.77
C GLN A 190 -9.93 -7.11 20.32
N CYS A 191 -9.46 -7.93 19.38
CA CYS A 191 -9.50 -7.59 17.95
C CYS A 191 -10.93 -7.38 17.46
N GLU A 192 -11.86 -8.28 17.78
CA GLU A 192 -13.28 -8.16 17.41
C GLU A 192 -13.89 -6.86 17.91
N LEU A 193 -13.59 -6.50 19.16
CA LEU A 193 -14.02 -5.23 19.74
C LEU A 193 -13.42 -4.04 18.99
N CYS A 194 -12.11 -4.06 18.71
CA CYS A 194 -11.45 -2.99 17.93
C CYS A 194 -12.07 -2.85 16.54
N PHE A 195 -12.34 -3.95 15.83
CA PHE A 195 -12.88 -3.93 14.48
C PHE A 195 -14.40 -3.71 14.40
N SER A 196 -15.10 -3.66 15.52
CA SER A 196 -16.54 -3.36 15.55
C SER A 196 -16.87 -1.88 15.25
N HIS A 197 -15.87 -0.99 15.33
CA HIS A 197 -16.06 0.44 15.11
C HIS A 197 -15.95 0.81 13.62
N PRO A 198 -16.79 1.71 13.07
CA PRO A 198 -16.74 2.10 11.66
C PRO A 198 -15.34 2.59 11.19
N ARG A 199 -14.68 3.42 12.01
CA ARG A 199 -13.32 3.93 11.76
C ARG A 199 -12.24 2.85 11.60
N SER A 200 -12.49 1.63 12.06
CA SER A 200 -11.52 0.54 12.04
C SER A 200 -11.17 0.07 10.63
N ARG A 201 -11.92 0.51 9.61
CA ARG A 201 -11.48 0.41 8.21
C ARG A 201 -10.12 1.07 7.95
N ALA A 202 -9.69 2.03 8.77
CA ALA A 202 -8.35 2.60 8.72
C ALA A 202 -7.26 1.50 8.79
N ALA A 203 -7.53 0.41 9.51
CA ALA A 203 -6.65 -0.74 9.60
C ALA A 203 -6.40 -1.44 8.24
N LEU A 204 -7.45 -1.58 7.43
CA LEU A 204 -7.32 -2.15 6.07
C LEU A 204 -6.42 -1.28 5.19
N MET A 205 -6.45 0.03 5.41
CA MET A 205 -5.74 1.02 4.60
C MET A 205 -4.29 1.25 5.05
N CYS A 206 -3.89 0.81 6.25
CA CYS A 206 -2.51 0.87 6.72
C CYS A 206 -1.53 0.04 5.88
N GLY A 207 -2.01 -0.92 5.10
CA GLY A 207 -1.19 -1.90 4.39
C GLY A 207 -0.46 -2.87 5.33
N GLY A 208 0.45 -3.65 4.75
CA GLY A 208 1.32 -4.56 5.50
C GLY A 208 0.59 -5.55 6.40
N PHE A 209 1.14 -5.78 7.59
CA PHE A 209 0.63 -6.77 8.54
C PHE A 209 -0.69 -6.35 9.19
N ILE A 210 -0.89 -5.06 9.47
CA ILE A 210 -2.13 -4.54 10.04
C ILE A 210 -3.31 -4.80 9.11
N ALA A 211 -3.17 -4.47 7.82
CA ALA A 211 -4.21 -4.75 6.82
C ALA A 211 -4.51 -6.26 6.72
N ARG A 212 -3.48 -7.11 6.85
CA ARG A 212 -3.65 -8.57 6.85
C ARG A 212 -4.46 -9.07 8.05
N ILE A 213 -4.21 -8.55 9.25
CA ILE A 213 -5.05 -8.88 10.42
C ILE A 213 -6.46 -8.36 10.21
N ALA A 214 -6.61 -7.09 9.85
CA ALA A 214 -7.91 -6.45 9.64
C ALA A 214 -8.77 -7.21 8.63
N SER A 215 -8.18 -7.75 7.56
CA SER A 215 -8.90 -8.54 6.55
C SER A 215 -9.52 -9.85 7.06
N GLN A 216 -9.16 -10.31 8.26
CA GLN A 216 -9.78 -11.46 8.92
C GLN A 216 -11.11 -11.08 9.60
N TYR A 217 -11.30 -9.79 9.89
CA TYR A 217 -12.46 -9.26 10.63
C TYR A 217 -13.36 -8.36 9.78
N LEU A 218 -12.77 -7.65 8.80
CA LEU A 218 -13.45 -6.68 7.96
C LEU A 218 -13.47 -7.14 6.50
N SER A 219 -14.56 -6.84 5.80
CA SER A 219 -14.61 -7.01 4.34
C SER A 219 -13.74 -5.94 3.66
N PHE A 220 -13.12 -6.26 2.53
CA PHE A 220 -12.37 -5.27 1.75
C PHE A 220 -13.24 -4.09 1.28
N GLY A 221 -14.55 -4.28 1.18
CA GLY A 221 -15.51 -3.22 0.87
C GLY A 221 -15.61 -2.14 1.95
N GLU A 222 -15.14 -2.40 3.17
CA GLU A 222 -15.09 -1.37 4.22
C GLU A 222 -14.11 -0.25 3.86
N ALA A 223 -13.02 -0.54 3.14
CA ALA A 223 -12.00 0.45 2.79
C ALA A 223 -12.50 1.54 1.83
N ILE A 224 -13.48 1.21 0.98
CA ILE A 224 -13.99 2.09 -0.09
C ILE A 224 -15.18 2.97 0.34
N LYS A 225 -15.65 2.85 1.59
CA LYS A 225 -16.77 3.65 2.09
C LYS A 225 -16.44 5.14 2.27
N GLY A 226 -15.15 5.49 2.27
CA GLY A 226 -14.70 6.83 2.63
C GLY A 226 -14.80 7.11 4.14
N PRO A 227 -14.44 8.32 4.58
CA PRO A 227 -14.38 8.73 5.99
C PRO A 227 -15.71 8.55 6.73
N SER A 228 -15.64 8.00 7.95
CA SER A 228 -16.84 7.76 8.77
C SER A 228 -17.48 9.04 9.30
N GLY A 229 -16.77 10.17 9.21
CA GLY A 229 -17.21 11.50 9.59
C GLY A 229 -16.13 12.26 10.36
N ILE A 230 -16.50 13.42 10.91
CA ILE A 230 -15.63 14.23 11.76
C ILE A 230 -15.83 13.83 13.22
N TYR A 231 -14.81 13.27 13.84
CA TYR A 231 -14.79 12.92 15.27
C TYR A 231 -14.46 14.15 16.15
N LYS A 232 -14.82 14.10 17.44
CA LYS A 232 -14.44 15.16 18.39
C LYS A 232 -13.00 15.03 18.88
N ASP A 233 -12.50 13.79 18.93
CA ASP A 233 -11.14 13.48 19.31
C ASP A 233 -10.29 13.41 18.04
N GLU A 234 -9.31 14.30 17.95
CA GLU A 234 -8.43 14.44 16.79
C GLU A 234 -7.57 13.19 16.56
N SER A 235 -7.31 12.37 17.58
CA SER A 235 -6.54 11.12 17.42
C SER A 235 -7.24 10.09 16.52
N HIS A 236 -8.57 10.20 16.37
CA HIS A 236 -9.40 9.37 15.49
C HIS A 236 -9.44 9.87 14.04
N ILE A 237 -8.78 10.99 13.73
CA ILE A 237 -8.87 11.65 12.43
C ILE A 237 -7.49 11.79 11.82
N PHE A 238 -7.39 11.43 10.55
CA PHE A 238 -6.21 11.70 9.73
C PHE A 238 -6.48 12.97 8.92
N ILE A 239 -5.63 13.99 9.04
CA ILE A 239 -5.81 15.28 8.36
C ILE A 239 -4.65 15.51 7.39
N ALA A 240 -4.95 15.67 6.10
CA ALA A 240 -4.02 16.15 5.10
C ALA A 240 -4.45 17.51 4.57
N LYS A 241 -3.50 18.36 4.16
CA LYS A 241 -3.77 19.68 3.59
C LYS A 241 -3.12 19.83 2.23
N ASP A 242 -3.82 20.46 1.30
CA ASP A 242 -3.19 20.88 0.04
C ASP A 242 -2.39 22.20 0.21
N ASN A 243 -1.78 22.67 -0.87
CA ASN A 243 -1.04 23.94 -0.86
C ASN A 243 -1.93 25.17 -0.65
N GLY A 244 -3.25 25.06 -0.86
CA GLY A 244 -4.24 26.10 -0.61
C GLY A 244 -4.77 26.09 0.83
N GLY A 245 -4.36 25.13 1.66
CA GLY A 245 -4.83 24.97 3.03
C GLY A 245 -6.18 24.24 3.13
N VAL A 246 -6.69 23.67 2.04
CA VAL A 246 -7.92 22.84 2.07
C VAL A 246 -7.62 21.57 2.84
N GLU A 247 -8.45 21.28 3.84
CA GLU A 247 -8.31 20.09 4.68
C GLU A 247 -9.07 18.91 4.08
N TYR A 248 -8.38 17.79 4.04
CA TYR A 248 -8.89 16.49 3.66
C TYR A 248 -8.74 15.55 4.84
N ILE A 249 -9.82 14.83 5.14
CA ILE A 249 -9.96 13.99 6.31
C ILE A 249 -10.09 12.53 5.89
N ASP A 250 -9.52 11.64 6.69
CA ASP A 250 -9.78 10.21 6.67
C ASP A 250 -9.88 9.67 8.12
N ASP A 251 -10.36 8.44 8.28
CA ASP A 251 -10.36 7.78 9.59
C ASP A 251 -8.92 7.44 10.01
N ASN A 252 -8.61 7.59 11.28
CA ASN A 252 -7.31 7.22 11.85
C ASN A 252 -7.43 6.13 12.91
N MET A 253 -6.40 5.29 12.95
CA MET A 253 -6.18 4.32 14.01
C MET A 253 -5.34 4.97 15.10
N THR A 254 -5.72 4.80 16.36
CA THR A 254 -4.93 5.29 17.49
C THR A 254 -3.76 4.36 17.81
N ASP A 255 -2.76 4.87 18.52
CA ASP A 255 -1.61 4.06 18.94
C ASP A 255 -2.03 2.88 19.85
N ASP A 256 -3.03 3.08 20.70
CA ASP A 256 -3.57 2.02 21.56
C ASP A 256 -4.27 0.92 20.76
N GLU A 257 -5.05 1.28 19.73
CA GLU A 257 -5.64 0.30 18.82
C GLU A 257 -4.59 -0.45 18.04
N PHE A 258 -3.58 0.27 17.54
CA PHE A 258 -2.45 -0.35 16.86
C PHE A 258 -1.77 -1.37 17.78
N ALA A 259 -1.49 -0.99 19.04
CA ALA A 259 -0.90 -1.86 20.05
C ALA A 259 -1.75 -3.11 20.31
N VAL A 260 -3.07 -2.95 20.48
CA VAL A 260 -3.99 -4.08 20.68
C VAL A 260 -3.98 -5.01 19.45
N ILE A 261 -4.07 -4.45 18.23
CA ILE A 261 -4.13 -5.22 16.98
C ILE A 261 -2.83 -6.00 16.74
N ILE A 262 -1.66 -5.47 17.09
CA ILE A 262 -0.40 -6.23 16.97
C ILE A 262 -0.19 -7.24 18.10
N GLY A 263 -1.13 -7.34 19.05
CA GLY A 263 -1.06 -8.25 20.19
C GLY A 263 -0.06 -7.80 21.26
N MET A 264 0.19 -6.49 21.37
CA MET A 264 1.06 -5.94 22.41
C MET A 264 0.45 -6.16 23.79
N TYR A 265 1.30 -6.41 24.78
CA TYR A 265 0.94 -6.50 26.18
C TYR A 265 2.01 -5.83 27.03
N ILE A 266 1.63 -5.32 28.19
CA ILE A 266 2.54 -4.73 29.17
C ILE A 266 3.00 -5.84 30.12
N GLN A 267 4.30 -6.03 30.27
CA GLN A 267 4.85 -6.92 31.28
C GLN A 267 5.12 -6.12 32.56
N TYR A 268 4.50 -6.53 33.66
CA TYR A 268 4.73 -5.97 34.98
C TYR A 268 5.89 -6.71 35.66
N SER A 269 7.01 -6.00 35.88
CA SER A 269 8.23 -6.56 36.48
C SER A 269 8.20 -6.66 38.00
N GLY A 270 7.25 -6.00 38.67
CA GLY A 270 7.15 -6.00 40.14
C GLY A 270 8.25 -5.22 40.87
N GLU A 271 9.19 -4.58 40.17
CA GLU A 271 10.23 -3.77 40.79
C GLU A 271 9.67 -2.39 41.21
N LEU A 272 9.60 -2.15 42.52
CA LEU A 272 9.40 -0.82 43.08
C LEU A 272 10.72 -0.05 42.93
N VAL A 273 10.76 0.91 42.01
CA VAL A 273 11.86 1.89 41.93
C VAL A 273 11.60 2.97 42.98
N PHE A 274 12.43 3.01 44.02
CA PHE A 274 12.49 4.10 45.00
C PHE A 274 13.59 5.09 44.61
#